data_AF-K9Q281-F1
#
_entry.id   AF-K9Q281-F1
#
_cell.length_a   1.000
_cell.length_b   1.000
_cell.length_c   1.000
_cell.angle_alpha   90.00
_cell.angle_beta   90.00
_cell.angle_gamma   90.00
#
_symmetry.space_group_name_H-M   'P 1'
#
loop_
_entity.id
_entity.type
_entity.pdbx_description
1 polymer ?
#
loop_
_entity_poly.entity_id
_entity_poly.type
_entity_poly.pdbx_seq_one_letter_code
_entity_poly.pdbx_strand_id
1 'polypeptide(L)'
;MKKQNTTRPPYGLCSFQDLPELYQREFLRGSAHHLSEKFLPAKVDWFTQIFMMPFWLIYALPPLTLPPALLNQLIQKPESFGRFVQTIKQQNAGEMALMLGLFALLSLLLVYCAWFAWEGSSSFVRTWQAHKLRRHGKYGFGLVLLEEGLVARLIDNIDIYNCFWLPREAITNVVWQRIREEGAKHSRWVYRTQLCYVRGHQGKQQKCWLTLKGHMFKTDDRTWGEKADRPLFDYIDGWWRSPEKSK
;
A
#
# COMPACT_ATOMS: atom_id res chain seq x y z
N MET A 1 -0.14 29.89 -21.21
CA MET A 1 -0.18 29.66 -19.74
C MET A 1 -1.20 28.57 -19.43
N LYS A 2 -0.78 27.38 -18.98
CA LYS A 2 -1.72 26.36 -18.50
C LYS A 2 -2.13 26.76 -17.08
N LYS A 3 -3.42 27.05 -16.87
CA LYS A 3 -4.01 27.15 -15.52
C LYS A 3 -3.80 25.79 -14.84
N GLN A 4 -2.93 25.72 -13.85
CA GLN A 4 -2.85 24.58 -12.94
C GLN A 4 -4.14 24.59 -12.11
N ASN A 5 -4.86 23.47 -12.11
CA ASN A 5 -5.98 23.26 -11.21
C ASN A 5 -5.43 23.16 -9.78
N THR A 6 -5.88 24.08 -8.93
CA THR A 6 -5.34 24.40 -7.60
C THR A 6 -6.04 23.65 -6.47
N THR A 7 -6.49 22.42 -6.68
CA THR A 7 -6.86 21.56 -5.53
C THR A 7 -5.59 20.93 -4.98
N ARG A 8 -5.00 21.58 -3.96
CA ARG A 8 -3.87 21.02 -3.22
C ARG A 8 -4.31 19.71 -2.56
N PRO A 9 -3.56 18.60 -2.72
CA PRO A 9 -3.88 17.34 -2.06
C PRO A 9 -3.89 17.48 -0.54
N PRO A 10 -4.63 16.62 0.18
CA PRO A 10 -4.46 16.49 1.62
C PRO A 10 -3.02 16.09 1.97
N TYR A 11 -2.47 16.70 3.01
CA TYR A 11 -1.10 16.44 3.44
C TYR A 11 -0.99 15.06 4.12
N GLY A 12 0.02 14.29 3.71
CA GLY A 12 0.33 12.96 4.24
C GLY A 12 -0.09 11.85 3.29
N LEU A 13 -0.45 10.71 3.88
CA LEU A 13 -0.91 9.51 3.16
C LEU A 13 -2.24 9.77 2.47
N CYS A 14 -2.33 9.41 1.19
CA CYS A 14 -3.50 9.69 0.35
C CYS A 14 -3.74 8.60 -0.71
N SER A 15 -4.88 8.69 -1.41
CA SER A 15 -5.16 7.85 -2.57
C SER A 15 -4.40 8.36 -3.81
N PHE A 16 -4.39 7.56 -4.88
CA PHE A 16 -3.75 7.97 -6.13
C PHE A 16 -4.46 9.16 -6.77
N GLN A 17 -5.79 9.21 -6.66
CA GLN A 17 -6.64 10.28 -7.18
C GLN A 17 -6.40 11.62 -6.50
N ASP A 18 -5.83 11.59 -5.29
CA ASP A 18 -5.52 12.79 -4.53
C ASP A 18 -4.19 13.43 -4.97
N LEU A 19 -3.30 12.72 -5.68
CA LEU A 19 -1.97 13.24 -6.03
C LEU A 19 -2.04 14.43 -7.01
N PRO A 20 -0.96 15.23 -7.17
CA PRO A 20 -0.94 16.28 -8.19
C PRO A 20 -1.26 15.73 -9.60
N GLU A 21 -2.15 16.41 -10.34
CA GLU A 21 -2.61 15.97 -11.66
C GLU A 21 -1.46 15.67 -12.64
N LEU A 22 -0.39 16.48 -12.58
CA LEU A 22 0.81 16.28 -13.40
C LEU A 22 1.43 14.90 -13.12
N TYR A 23 1.62 14.55 -11.86
CA TYR A 23 2.16 13.25 -11.46
C TYR A 23 1.21 12.12 -11.84
N GLN A 24 -0.11 12.28 -11.63
CA GLN A 24 -1.10 11.27 -12.04
C GLN A 24 -1.04 11.00 -13.55
N ARG A 25 -1.00 12.06 -14.37
CA ARG A 25 -0.98 11.98 -15.83
C ARG A 25 0.28 11.29 -16.34
N GLU A 26 1.45 11.72 -15.86
CA GLU A 26 2.72 11.14 -16.28
C GLU A 26 2.88 9.71 -15.74
N PHE A 27 2.33 9.40 -14.57
CA PHE A 27 2.23 8.04 -14.07
C PHE A 27 1.42 7.14 -15.01
N LEU A 28 0.21 7.56 -15.39
CA LEU A 28 -0.68 6.79 -16.27
C LEU A 28 -0.06 6.54 -17.65
N ARG A 29 0.80 7.46 -18.11
CA ARG A 29 1.58 7.33 -19.35
C ARG A 29 2.83 6.47 -19.21
N GLY A 30 3.26 6.19 -17.98
CA GLY A 30 4.51 5.49 -17.66
C GLY A 30 5.76 6.37 -17.81
N SER A 31 5.59 7.69 -17.76
CA SER A 31 6.60 8.72 -18.01
C SER A 31 6.88 9.60 -16.80
N ALA A 32 6.46 9.21 -15.59
CA ALA A 32 6.70 10.00 -14.37
C ALA A 32 8.19 10.29 -14.10
N HIS A 33 9.09 9.45 -14.61
CA HIS A 33 10.54 9.65 -14.55
C HIS A 33 11.06 10.75 -15.50
N HIS A 34 10.26 11.20 -16.46
CA HIS A 34 10.56 12.32 -17.34
C HIS A 34 10.06 13.67 -16.80
N LEU A 35 9.45 13.68 -15.61
CA LEU A 35 9.21 14.93 -14.91
C LEU A 35 10.54 15.67 -14.78
N SER A 36 10.52 16.99 -15.01
CA SER A 36 11.72 17.85 -14.98
C SER A 36 12.44 17.80 -13.64
N GLU A 37 11.73 17.35 -12.62
CA GLU A 37 12.15 17.21 -11.26
C GLU A 37 12.79 15.84 -10.99
N LYS A 38 13.45 15.74 -9.84
CA LYS A 38 14.26 14.56 -9.51
C LYS A 38 13.36 13.39 -9.13
N PHE A 39 13.37 12.35 -9.96
CA PHE A 39 12.64 11.09 -9.77
C PHE A 39 13.56 10.01 -9.17
N LEU A 40 13.11 9.36 -8.09
CA LEU A 40 13.77 8.24 -7.42
C LEU A 40 12.89 6.99 -7.57
N PRO A 41 13.23 6.03 -8.45
CA PRO A 41 12.38 4.87 -8.72
C PRO A 41 12.20 4.00 -7.48
N ALA A 42 11.01 3.41 -7.31
CA ALA A 42 10.77 2.43 -6.24
C ALA A 42 11.43 1.08 -6.57
N LYS A 43 11.96 0.41 -5.54
CA LYS A 43 12.46 -0.96 -5.63
C LYS A 43 11.28 -1.93 -5.61
N VAL A 44 11.09 -2.62 -6.74
CA VAL A 44 10.14 -3.72 -6.83
C VAL A 44 10.79 -4.98 -6.26
N ASP A 45 10.32 -5.48 -5.12
CA ASP A 45 10.68 -6.82 -4.63
C ASP A 45 9.63 -7.85 -5.06
N TRP A 46 9.88 -8.45 -6.21
CA TRP A 46 9.01 -9.49 -6.79
C TRP A 46 9.06 -10.81 -6.00
N PHE A 47 10.17 -11.10 -5.30
CA PHE A 47 10.35 -12.36 -4.59
C PHE A 47 9.43 -12.47 -3.37
N THR A 48 9.28 -11.38 -2.61
CA THR A 48 8.34 -11.36 -1.47
C THR A 48 6.91 -11.65 -1.92
N GLN A 49 6.52 -11.22 -3.13
CA GLN A 49 5.17 -11.41 -3.67
C GLN A 49 4.94 -12.83 -4.21
N ILE A 50 5.92 -13.44 -4.89
CA ILE A 50 5.84 -14.88 -5.25
C ILE A 50 5.66 -15.71 -3.98
N PHE A 51 6.40 -15.39 -2.92
CA PHE A 51 6.32 -16.13 -1.66
C PHE A 51 4.96 -15.99 -0.98
N MET A 52 4.27 -14.86 -1.14
CA MET A 52 2.93 -14.62 -0.57
C MET A 52 1.79 -15.24 -1.38
N MET A 53 2.02 -15.60 -2.65
CA MET A 53 0.99 -16.16 -3.54
C MET A 53 0.37 -17.48 -3.04
N PRO A 54 1.13 -18.47 -2.51
CA PRO A 54 0.54 -19.68 -1.94
C PRO A 54 -0.36 -19.40 -0.73
N PHE A 55 0.04 -18.46 0.14
CA PHE A 55 -0.76 -18.07 1.30
C PHE A 55 -2.09 -17.45 0.86
N TRP A 56 -2.04 -16.55 -0.12
CA TRP A 56 -3.23 -16.00 -0.75
C TRP A 56 -4.18 -17.08 -1.28
N LEU A 57 -3.65 -18.06 -2.04
CA LEU A 57 -4.45 -19.16 -2.60
C LEU A 57 -5.13 -20.01 -1.53
N ILE A 58 -4.46 -20.25 -0.40
CA ILE A 58 -5.04 -20.97 0.75
C ILE A 58 -6.28 -20.25 1.29
N TYR A 59 -6.23 -18.92 1.41
CA TYR A 59 -7.39 -18.13 1.87
C TYR A 59 -8.47 -17.93 0.78
N ALA A 60 -8.10 -17.98 -0.50
CA ALA A 60 -9.06 -17.92 -1.60
C ALA A 60 -9.87 -19.22 -1.77
N LEU A 61 -9.32 -20.37 -1.37
CA LEU A 61 -9.94 -21.67 -1.62
C LEU A 61 -11.30 -21.85 -0.91
N PRO A 62 -11.47 -21.56 0.39
CA PRO A 62 -12.77 -21.71 1.06
C PRO A 62 -13.91 -20.89 0.44
N PRO A 63 -13.76 -19.57 0.18
CA PRO A 63 -14.83 -18.79 -0.43
C PRO A 63 -15.10 -19.15 -1.91
N LEU A 64 -14.13 -19.74 -2.62
CA LEU A 64 -14.34 -20.23 -4.00
C LEU A 64 -14.98 -21.61 -4.08
N THR A 65 -14.86 -22.44 -3.04
CA THR A 65 -15.33 -23.84 -3.08
C THR A 65 -16.60 -24.08 -2.28
N LEU A 66 -16.72 -23.48 -1.09
CA LEU A 66 -17.84 -23.75 -0.18
C LEU A 66 -19.18 -23.20 -0.69
N PRO A 67 -19.29 -21.94 -1.16
CA PRO A 67 -20.57 -21.44 -1.66
C PRO A 67 -21.08 -22.19 -2.89
N PRO A 68 -20.27 -22.48 -3.93
CA PRO A 68 -20.71 -23.29 -5.05
C PRO A 68 -21.07 -24.73 -4.65
N ALA A 69 -20.34 -25.34 -3.72
CA ALA A 69 -20.66 -26.68 -3.24
C ALA A 69 -22.02 -26.72 -2.52
N LEU A 70 -22.29 -25.74 -1.65
CA LEU A 70 -23.58 -25.60 -0.96
C LEU A 70 -24.72 -25.35 -1.95
N LEU A 71 -24.50 -24.49 -2.95
CA LEU A 71 -25.49 -24.17 -3.97
C LEU A 71 -25.76 -25.36 -4.90
N ASN A 72 -24.71 -26.10 -5.28
CA ASN A 72 -24.84 -27.34 -6.03
C ASN A 72 -25.60 -28.41 -5.24
N GLN A 73 -25.32 -28.54 -3.94
CA GLN A 73 -26.04 -29.46 -3.07
C GLN A 73 -27.53 -29.08 -2.93
N LEU A 74 -27.83 -27.78 -2.84
CA LEU A 74 -29.19 -27.26 -2.80
C LEU A 74 -29.97 -27.59 -4.08
N ILE A 75 -29.35 -27.46 -5.25
CA ILE A 75 -29.97 -27.73 -6.55
C ILE A 75 -30.12 -29.24 -6.79
N GLN A 76 -29.06 -30.02 -6.58
CA GLN A 76 -29.05 -31.43 -6.95
C GLN A 76 -29.70 -32.35 -5.90
N LYS A 77 -29.69 -31.96 -4.61
CA LYS A 77 -30.21 -32.78 -3.51
C LYS A 77 -31.08 -31.95 -2.54
N PRO A 78 -32.17 -31.33 -3.02
CA PRO A 78 -33.01 -30.44 -2.21
C PRO A 78 -33.63 -31.15 -1.00
N GLU A 79 -33.96 -32.43 -1.11
CA GLU A 79 -34.48 -33.23 0.00
C GLU A 79 -33.50 -33.39 1.16
N SER A 80 -32.20 -33.46 0.87
CA SER A 80 -31.16 -33.55 1.92
C SER A 80 -31.09 -32.26 2.72
N PHE A 81 -31.29 -31.12 2.04
CA PHE A 81 -31.34 -29.80 2.66
C PHE A 81 -32.62 -29.62 3.49
N GLY A 82 -33.76 -30.08 2.98
CA GLY A 82 -35.03 -30.09 3.71
C GLY A 82 -34.97 -30.92 5.00
N ARG A 83 -34.36 -32.10 4.94
CA ARG A 83 -34.10 -32.95 6.11
C ARG A 83 -33.19 -32.27 7.12
N PHE A 84 -32.10 -31.65 6.67
CA PHE A 84 -31.20 -30.89 7.53
C PHE A 84 -31.90 -29.76 8.29
N VAL A 85 -32.75 -28.99 7.60
CA VAL A 85 -33.54 -27.92 8.22
C VAL A 85 -34.56 -28.47 9.21
N GLN A 86 -35.19 -29.61 8.92
CA GLN A 86 -36.07 -30.29 9.87
C GLN A 86 -35.31 -30.79 11.11
N THR A 87 -34.13 -31.37 10.95
CA THR A 87 -33.29 -31.80 12.07
C THR A 87 -32.92 -30.61 12.96
N ILE A 88 -32.57 -29.45 12.39
CA ILE A 88 -32.29 -28.23 13.16
C ILE A 88 -33.53 -27.77 13.95
N LYS A 89 -34.72 -27.82 13.35
CA LYS A 89 -35.97 -27.42 14.01
C LYS A 89 -36.41 -28.36 15.14
N GLN A 90 -35.95 -29.59 15.14
CA GLN A 90 -36.27 -30.60 16.16
C GLN A 90 -35.26 -30.62 17.32
N GLN A 91 -34.19 -29.82 17.26
CA GLN A 91 -33.19 -29.73 18.32
C GLN A 91 -33.65 -28.88 19.52
N ASN A 92 -33.05 -29.14 20.68
CA ASN A 92 -33.23 -28.29 21.86
C ASN A 92 -32.68 -26.88 21.60
N ALA A 93 -33.27 -25.87 22.27
CA ALA A 93 -32.93 -24.46 22.07
C ALA A 93 -31.42 -24.16 22.21
N GLY A 94 -30.72 -24.84 23.13
CA GLY A 94 -29.27 -24.69 23.31
C GLY A 94 -28.44 -25.25 22.15
N GLU A 95 -28.82 -26.41 21.59
CA GLU A 95 -28.13 -27.01 20.44
C GLU A 95 -28.37 -26.21 19.16
N MET A 96 -29.61 -25.73 18.98
CA MET A 96 -29.97 -24.84 17.87
C MET A 96 -29.16 -23.53 17.92
N ALA A 97 -29.02 -22.93 19.11
CA ALA A 97 -28.21 -21.72 19.30
C ALA A 97 -26.72 -21.96 19.01
N LEU A 98 -26.16 -23.10 19.44
CA LEU A 98 -24.77 -23.47 19.17
C LEU A 98 -24.53 -23.70 17.67
N MET A 99 -25.45 -24.39 16.99
CA MET A 99 -25.38 -24.60 15.54
C MET A 99 -25.44 -23.27 14.78
N LEU A 100 -26.38 -22.39 15.12
CA LEU A 100 -26.46 -21.05 14.53
C LEU A 100 -25.19 -20.22 14.78
N GLY A 101 -24.62 -20.31 15.99
CA GLY A 101 -23.36 -19.66 16.34
C GLY A 101 -22.18 -20.17 15.52
N LEU A 102 -22.08 -21.48 15.31
CA LEU A 102 -21.05 -22.08 14.44
C LEU A 102 -21.22 -21.65 12.98
N PHE A 103 -22.45 -21.60 12.47
CA PHE A 103 -22.71 -21.09 11.12
C PHE A 103 -22.32 -19.62 10.97
N ALA A 104 -22.68 -18.78 11.95
CA ALA A 104 -22.30 -17.37 11.94
C ALA A 104 -20.77 -17.19 11.98
N LEU A 105 -20.07 -17.96 12.82
CA LEU A 105 -18.61 -17.96 12.89
C LEU A 105 -17.99 -18.39 11.56
N LEU A 106 -18.52 -19.45 10.94
CA LEU A 106 -18.03 -19.98 9.66
C LEU A 106 -18.27 -18.98 8.52
N SER A 107 -19.42 -18.29 8.51
CA SER A 107 -19.69 -17.19 7.59
C SER A 107 -18.72 -16.01 7.79
N LEU A 108 -18.45 -15.61 9.03
CA LEU A 108 -17.47 -14.55 9.34
C LEU A 108 -16.07 -14.94 8.88
N LEU A 109 -15.65 -16.19 9.13
CA LEU A 109 -14.36 -16.71 8.67
C LEU A 109 -14.29 -16.73 7.14
N LEU A 110 -15.37 -17.11 6.44
CA LEU A 110 -15.41 -17.07 4.97
C LEU A 110 -15.27 -15.65 4.42
N VAL A 111 -15.97 -14.68 5.02
CA VAL A 111 -15.85 -13.26 4.64
C VAL A 111 -14.42 -12.77 4.90
N TYR A 112 -13.83 -13.13 6.03
CA TYR A 112 -12.45 -12.79 6.35
C TYR A 112 -11.45 -13.39 5.36
N CYS A 113 -11.61 -14.67 5.03
CA CYS A 113 -10.79 -15.37 4.03
C CYS A 113 -10.93 -14.71 2.64
N ALA A 114 -12.15 -14.36 2.23
CA ALA A 114 -12.41 -13.66 0.97
C ALA A 114 -11.78 -12.26 0.95
N TRP A 115 -11.86 -11.53 2.06
CA TRP A 115 -11.23 -10.22 2.21
C TRP A 115 -9.70 -10.31 2.11
N PHE A 116 -9.09 -11.21 2.88
CA PHE A 116 -7.63 -11.42 2.85
C PHE A 116 -7.17 -11.90 1.47
N ALA A 117 -7.96 -12.77 0.84
CA ALA A 117 -7.73 -13.18 -0.53
C ALA A 117 -7.78 -11.97 -1.48
N TRP A 118 -8.80 -11.13 -1.38
CA TRP A 118 -8.93 -9.95 -2.22
C TRP A 118 -7.72 -9.02 -2.10
N GLU A 119 -7.32 -8.69 -0.86
CA GLU A 119 -6.14 -7.86 -0.58
C GLU A 119 -4.86 -8.44 -1.20
N GLY A 120 -4.57 -9.72 -0.94
CA GLY A 120 -3.40 -10.41 -1.50
C GLY A 120 -3.36 -10.43 -3.03
N SER A 121 -4.51 -10.68 -3.66
CA SER A 121 -4.63 -10.67 -5.13
C SER A 121 -4.40 -9.27 -5.71
N SER A 122 -4.95 -8.24 -5.07
CA SER A 122 -4.85 -6.86 -5.53
C SER A 122 -3.39 -6.36 -5.42
N SER A 123 -2.71 -6.71 -4.32
CA SER A 123 -1.28 -6.52 -4.11
C SER A 123 -0.43 -7.14 -5.22
N PHE A 124 -0.70 -8.41 -5.52
CA PHE A 124 0.02 -9.14 -6.57
C PHE A 124 -0.16 -8.46 -7.94
N VAL A 125 -1.39 -8.10 -8.30
CA VAL A 125 -1.70 -7.42 -9.56
C VAL A 125 -0.99 -6.07 -9.66
N ARG A 126 -1.00 -5.26 -8.60
CA ARG A 126 -0.28 -3.96 -8.55
C ARG A 126 1.22 -4.14 -8.76
N THR A 127 1.82 -5.13 -8.11
CA THR A 127 3.25 -5.45 -8.26
C THR A 127 3.57 -5.94 -9.66
N TRP A 128 2.74 -6.82 -10.22
CA TRP A 128 2.90 -7.32 -11.58
C TRP A 128 2.82 -6.19 -12.61
N GLN A 129 1.85 -5.28 -12.46
CA GLN A 129 1.76 -4.08 -13.29
C GLN A 129 3.01 -3.20 -13.16
N ALA A 130 3.51 -2.99 -11.94
CA ALA A 130 4.75 -2.26 -11.69
C ALA A 130 5.97 -2.93 -12.35
N HIS A 131 6.08 -4.26 -12.24
CA HIS A 131 7.12 -5.03 -12.89
C HIS A 131 7.01 -4.95 -14.43
N LYS A 132 5.80 -5.06 -14.98
CA LYS A 132 5.56 -4.94 -16.41
C LYS A 132 6.00 -3.57 -16.90
N LEU A 133 5.58 -2.51 -16.23
CA LEU A 133 5.97 -1.13 -16.56
C LEU A 133 7.50 -0.98 -16.53
N ARG A 134 8.15 -1.49 -15.48
CA ARG A 134 9.63 -1.50 -15.38
C ARG A 134 10.32 -2.24 -16.53
N ARG A 135 9.82 -3.40 -16.95
CA ARG A 135 10.39 -4.16 -18.10
C ARG A 135 10.33 -3.37 -19.41
N HIS A 136 9.36 -2.48 -19.57
CA HIS A 136 9.20 -1.65 -20.76
C HIS A 136 9.91 -0.29 -20.63
N GLY A 137 10.78 -0.12 -19.63
CA GLY A 137 11.45 1.16 -19.36
C GLY A 137 10.50 2.27 -18.89
N LYS A 138 9.24 1.95 -18.58
CA LYS A 138 8.23 2.89 -18.11
C LYS A 138 8.28 2.93 -16.58
N TYR A 139 8.96 3.92 -16.03
CA TYR A 139 9.02 4.12 -14.59
C TYR A 139 7.87 5.02 -14.13
N GLY A 140 7.00 4.47 -13.29
CA GLY A 140 5.89 5.19 -12.66
C GLY A 140 5.95 5.18 -11.12
N PHE A 141 6.50 4.13 -10.51
CA PHE A 141 6.56 4.00 -9.05
C PHE A 141 7.85 4.58 -8.52
N GLY A 142 7.76 5.40 -7.47
CA GLY A 142 8.90 6.13 -6.92
C GLY A 142 8.51 7.38 -6.16
N LEU A 143 9.54 8.09 -5.72
CA LEU A 143 9.48 9.38 -5.06
C LEU A 143 9.87 10.46 -6.08
N VAL A 144 9.13 11.56 -6.12
CA VAL A 144 9.41 12.74 -6.95
C VAL A 144 9.51 13.96 -6.07
N LEU A 145 10.60 14.69 -6.25
CA LEU A 145 10.89 15.92 -5.55
C LEU A 145 10.45 17.11 -6.39
N LEU A 146 9.14 17.39 -6.42
CA LEU A 146 8.60 18.56 -7.14
C LEU A 146 9.06 19.86 -6.46
N GLU A 147 8.91 20.98 -7.16
CA GLU A 147 9.17 22.30 -6.58
C GLU A 147 8.26 22.57 -5.37
N GLU A 148 6.96 22.31 -5.54
CA GLU A 148 5.92 22.56 -4.52
C GLU A 148 5.89 21.49 -3.40
N GLY A 149 6.45 20.31 -3.62
CA GLY A 149 6.35 19.23 -2.65
C GLY A 149 6.91 17.88 -3.07
N LEU A 150 7.00 17.00 -2.09
CA LEU A 150 7.46 15.63 -2.18
C LEU A 150 6.25 14.72 -2.44
N VAL A 151 6.29 14.02 -3.57
CA VAL A 151 5.24 13.09 -4.01
C VAL A 151 5.81 11.70 -4.03
N ALA A 152 5.10 10.72 -3.51
CA ALA A 152 5.47 9.34 -3.79
C ALA A 152 4.27 8.49 -4.13
N ARG A 153 4.53 7.52 -4.99
CA ARG A 153 3.76 6.30 -5.09
C ARG A 153 4.68 5.14 -4.85
N LEU A 154 4.53 4.51 -3.69
CA LEU A 154 5.31 3.35 -3.30
C LEU A 154 4.64 2.09 -3.83
N ILE A 155 5.46 1.05 -4.00
CA ILE A 155 4.95 -0.32 -4.16
C ILE A 155 4.80 -0.86 -2.74
N ASP A 156 3.89 -0.24 -1.98
CA ASP A 156 3.35 -0.89 -0.81
C ASP A 156 2.08 -1.62 -1.25
N ASN A 157 1.91 -2.78 -0.65
CA ASN A 157 0.99 -3.83 -1.05
C ASN A 157 0.12 -4.26 0.12
N ILE A 158 0.44 -3.77 1.32
CA ILE A 158 -0.20 -4.16 2.56
C ILE A 158 -1.00 -2.98 3.12
N ASP A 159 -0.54 -1.75 2.90
CA ASP A 159 -1.26 -0.56 3.35
C ASP A 159 -2.30 -0.06 2.32
N ILE A 160 -3.40 0.47 2.87
CA ILE A 160 -4.48 1.13 2.10
C ILE A 160 -3.93 2.40 1.42
N TYR A 161 -2.92 3.04 2.02
CA TYR A 161 -2.29 4.24 1.51
C TYR A 161 -0.94 3.93 0.85
N ASN A 162 -0.96 3.85 -0.48
CA ASN A 162 0.24 3.56 -1.29
C ASN A 162 0.90 4.81 -1.86
N CYS A 163 0.34 5.98 -1.52
CA CYS A 163 0.78 7.27 -1.99
C CYS A 163 0.89 8.26 -0.83
N PHE A 164 1.77 9.24 -0.97
CA PHE A 164 1.73 10.42 -0.12
C PHE A 164 2.05 11.69 -0.89
N TRP A 165 1.51 12.79 -0.38
CA TRP A 165 1.85 14.14 -0.77
C TRP A 165 2.29 14.94 0.46
N LEU A 166 3.51 15.47 0.42
CA LEU A 166 4.02 16.37 1.44
C LEU A 166 4.45 17.68 0.77
N PRO A 167 3.67 18.77 0.91
CA PRO A 167 4.12 20.07 0.47
C PRO A 167 5.42 20.42 1.14
N ARG A 168 6.29 21.10 0.42
CA ARG A 168 7.60 21.46 0.93
C ARG A 168 7.51 22.36 2.16
N GLU A 169 6.56 23.29 2.16
CA GLU A 169 6.23 24.18 3.27
C GLU A 169 5.73 23.45 4.54
N ALA A 170 5.15 22.27 4.39
CA ALA A 170 4.65 21.48 5.52
C ALA A 170 5.77 20.70 6.23
N ILE A 171 6.93 20.53 5.57
CA ILE A 171 8.09 19.82 6.11
C ILE A 171 8.87 20.76 7.03
N THR A 172 8.88 20.44 8.31
CA THR A 172 9.56 21.21 9.35
C THR A 172 10.98 20.73 9.63
N ASN A 173 11.26 19.45 9.36
CA ASN A 173 12.59 18.89 9.56
C ASN A 173 12.85 17.66 8.69
N VAL A 174 14.09 17.49 8.26
CA VAL A 174 14.60 16.28 7.60
C VAL A 174 15.78 15.81 8.44
N VAL A 175 15.67 14.62 9.03
CA VAL A 175 16.70 14.11 9.94
C VAL A 175 17.22 12.75 9.52
N TRP A 176 18.50 12.55 9.77
CA TRP A 176 19.17 11.27 9.71
C TRP A 176 19.27 10.72 11.13
N GLN A 177 18.33 9.83 11.50
CA GLN A 177 18.21 9.38 12.89
C GLN A 177 18.36 7.87 13.03
N ARG A 178 19.03 7.45 14.11
CA ARG A 178 19.09 6.05 14.53
C ARG A 178 17.77 5.69 15.21
N ILE A 179 17.02 4.75 14.63
CA ILE A 179 15.77 4.25 15.16
C ILE A 179 15.86 2.75 15.43
N ARG A 180 15.01 2.26 16.34
CA ARG A 180 14.86 0.83 16.60
C ARG A 180 13.80 0.28 15.66
N GLU A 181 14.20 -0.56 14.72
CA GLU A 181 13.27 -1.34 13.90
C GLU A 181 12.99 -2.68 14.60
N GLU A 182 11.73 -2.92 14.90
CA GLU A 182 11.25 -4.21 15.40
C GLU A 182 10.94 -5.13 14.21
N GLY A 183 11.64 -6.26 14.13
CA GLY A 183 11.35 -7.33 13.18
C GLY A 183 10.80 -8.55 13.89
N ALA A 184 10.19 -9.47 13.12
CA ALA A 184 9.56 -10.68 13.64
C ALA A 184 10.46 -11.60 14.49
N LYS A 185 11.79 -11.50 14.35
CA LYS A 185 12.76 -12.26 15.18
C LYS A 185 13.68 -11.40 16.05
N HIS A 186 14.06 -10.20 15.60
CA HIS A 186 15.00 -9.35 16.33
C HIS A 186 14.66 -7.88 16.16
N SER A 187 14.83 -7.10 17.23
CA SER A 187 14.89 -5.63 17.15
C SER A 187 16.32 -5.21 16.83
N ARG A 188 16.50 -4.34 15.84
CA ARG A 188 17.83 -3.81 15.47
C ARG A 188 17.81 -2.29 15.41
N TRP A 189 18.93 -1.69 15.75
CA TRP A 189 19.13 -0.26 15.55
C TRP A 189 19.62 0.01 14.13
N VAL A 190 18.93 0.88 13.42
CA VAL A 190 19.27 1.27 12.04
C VAL A 190 19.13 2.78 11.88
N TYR A 191 19.94 3.35 10.99
CA TYR A 191 19.75 4.74 10.59
C TYR A 191 18.71 4.82 9.47
N ARG A 192 17.82 5.82 9.57
CA ARG A 192 16.77 6.09 8.59
C ARG A 192 16.63 7.58 8.34
N THR A 193 16.17 7.90 7.13
CA THR A 193 15.72 9.24 6.77
C THR A 193 14.33 9.45 7.33
N GLN A 194 14.16 10.44 8.20
CA GLN A 194 12.86 10.79 8.75
C GLN A 194 12.47 12.23 8.38
N LEU A 195 11.22 12.42 7.99
CA LEU A 195 10.64 13.70 7.64
C LEU A 195 9.62 14.08 8.71
N CYS A 196 9.84 15.18 9.40
CA CYS A 196 8.85 15.78 10.29
C CYS A 196 8.00 16.76 9.49
N TYR A 197 6.70 16.57 9.48
CA TYR A 197 5.77 17.49 8.82
C TYR A 197 4.60 17.84 9.74
N VAL A 198 3.99 19.00 9.50
CA VAL A 198 2.81 19.43 10.25
C VAL A 198 1.56 19.14 9.43
N ARG A 199 0.62 18.43 10.06
CA ARG A 199 -0.71 18.15 9.49
C ARG A 199 -1.75 18.89 10.30
N GLY A 200 -2.65 19.60 9.62
CA GLY A 200 -3.86 20.14 10.24
C GLY A 200 -4.90 19.04 10.40
N HIS A 201 -5.34 18.78 11.63
CA HIS A 201 -6.46 17.87 11.91
C HIS A 201 -7.39 18.52 12.93
N GLN A 202 -8.66 18.73 12.57
CA GLN A 202 -9.67 19.34 13.45
C GLN A 202 -9.24 20.68 14.07
N GLY A 203 -8.61 21.56 13.27
CA GLY A 203 -8.17 22.88 13.71
C GLY A 203 -6.90 22.88 14.59
N LYS A 204 -6.32 21.71 14.89
CA LYS A 204 -5.05 21.60 15.63
C LYS A 204 -3.91 21.19 14.69
N GLN A 205 -2.74 21.81 14.88
CA GLN A 205 -1.52 21.41 14.20
C GLN A 205 -0.90 20.21 14.92
N GLN A 206 -0.75 19.09 14.21
CA GLN A 206 -0.10 17.89 14.71
C GLN A 206 1.22 17.67 13.98
N LYS A 207 2.29 17.44 14.73
CA LYS A 207 3.57 17.00 14.16
C LYS A 207 3.50 15.51 13.87
N CYS A 208 3.80 15.14 12.63
CA CYS A 208 3.83 13.78 12.14
C CYS A 208 5.23 13.45 11.63
N TRP A 209 5.59 12.16 11.69
CA TRP A 209 6.88 11.66 11.23
C TRP A 209 6.67 10.62 10.15
N LEU A 210 7.33 10.82 9.01
CA LEU A 210 7.40 9.85 7.92
C LEU A 210 8.81 9.25 7.90
N THR A 211 8.92 7.93 8.01
CA THR A 211 10.20 7.22 7.93
C THR A 211 10.37 6.65 6.52
N LEU A 212 11.40 7.08 5.81
CA LEU A 212 11.76 6.54 4.50
C LEU A 212 12.94 5.58 4.64
N LYS A 213 12.83 4.43 3.96
CA LYS A 213 13.87 3.40 3.96
C LYS A 213 14.55 3.39 2.60
N GLY A 214 15.87 3.56 2.56
CA GLY A 214 16.68 3.65 1.34
C GLY A 214 16.49 2.46 0.40
N HIS A 215 16.36 1.25 0.96
CA HIS A 215 16.13 0.04 0.16
C HIS A 215 14.76 0.02 -0.57
N MET A 216 13.82 0.90 -0.23
CA MET A 216 12.56 1.06 -0.96
C MET A 216 12.75 1.77 -2.30
N PHE A 217 13.90 2.39 -2.54
CA PHE A 217 14.20 3.11 -3.77
C PHE A 217 15.39 2.46 -4.49
N LYS A 218 15.29 2.39 -5.81
CA LYS A 218 16.42 2.08 -6.69
C LYS A 218 17.09 3.37 -7.08
N THR A 219 18.40 3.30 -7.16
CA THR A 219 19.22 4.30 -7.81
C THR A 219 20.12 3.55 -8.78
N ASP A 220 20.06 3.91 -10.06
CA ASP A 220 20.94 3.33 -11.09
C ASP A 220 22.39 3.84 -10.95
N ASP A 221 22.65 4.68 -9.94
CA ASP A 221 23.95 5.19 -9.56
C ASP A 221 24.71 4.15 -8.71
N ARG A 222 25.86 3.68 -9.23
CA ARG A 222 26.75 2.72 -8.55
C ARG A 222 27.34 3.26 -7.24
N THR A 223 27.30 4.57 -7.01
CA THR A 223 27.77 5.18 -5.75
C THR A 223 26.79 4.98 -4.60
N TRP A 224 25.52 4.66 -4.90
CA TRP A 224 24.51 4.35 -3.91
C TRP A 224 24.53 2.85 -3.63
N GLY A 225 25.22 2.44 -2.56
CA GLY A 225 25.25 1.05 -2.14
C GLY A 225 23.85 0.47 -1.91
N GLU A 226 23.69 -0.85 -1.98
CA GLU A 226 22.39 -1.58 -1.94
C GLU A 226 21.52 -1.34 -0.68
N LYS A 227 22.03 -0.57 0.29
CA LYS A 227 21.39 -0.17 1.56
C LYS A 227 21.59 1.34 1.84
N ALA A 228 21.57 2.17 0.79
CA ALA A 228 21.88 3.59 0.85
C ALA A 228 20.75 4.44 1.45
N ASP A 229 20.47 4.26 2.73
CA ASP A 229 19.61 5.18 3.49
C ASP A 229 20.25 6.60 3.51
N ARG A 230 21.59 6.71 3.63
CA ARG A 230 22.27 8.01 3.82
C ARG A 230 22.20 8.91 2.59
N PRO A 231 22.51 8.41 1.37
CA PRO A 231 22.30 9.17 0.14
C PRO A 231 20.85 9.64 -0.04
N LEU A 232 19.84 8.84 0.35
CA LEU A 232 18.45 9.29 0.32
C LEU A 232 18.23 10.51 1.22
N PHE A 233 18.80 10.50 2.44
CA PHE A 233 18.77 11.67 3.32
C PHE A 233 19.45 12.88 2.70
N ASP A 234 20.71 12.75 2.25
CA ASP A 234 21.46 13.88 1.71
C ASP A 234 20.75 14.48 0.48
N TYR A 235 20.07 13.64 -0.30
CA TYR A 235 19.29 14.04 -1.47
C TYR A 235 18.02 14.81 -1.12
N ILE A 236 17.24 14.33 -0.14
CA ILE A 236 16.00 14.99 0.30
C ILE A 236 16.32 16.26 1.09
N ASP A 237 17.32 16.24 1.98
CA ASP A 237 17.76 17.41 2.73
C ASP A 237 18.28 18.50 1.78
N GLY A 238 19.09 18.13 0.77
CA GLY A 238 19.56 19.05 -0.25
C GLY A 238 18.41 19.70 -1.04
N TRP A 239 17.41 18.92 -1.47
CA TRP A 239 16.21 19.46 -2.11
C TRP A 239 15.42 20.38 -1.18
N TRP A 240 15.16 19.94 0.05
CA TRP A 240 14.37 20.69 1.03
C TRP A 240 15.03 22.00 1.47
N ARG A 241 16.36 22.11 1.41
CA ARG A 241 17.12 23.34 1.68
C ARG A 241 17.37 24.22 0.45
N SER A 242 17.23 23.71 -0.77
CA SER A 242 17.55 24.45 -2.00
C SER A 242 16.52 25.55 -2.28
N PRO A 243 16.87 26.84 -2.41
CA PRO A 243 15.87 27.90 -2.59
C PRO A 243 14.88 27.58 -3.72
N GLU A 244 13.60 27.91 -3.53
CA GLU A 244 12.61 27.86 -4.62
C GLU A 244 13.17 28.65 -5.80
N LYS A 245 13.21 28.04 -6.98
CA LYS A 245 13.68 28.75 -8.17
C LYS A 245 12.53 29.64 -8.59
N SER A 246 12.44 30.83 -7.99
CA SER A 246 11.47 31.86 -8.35
C SER A 246 11.44 32.01 -9.87
N LYS A 247 10.36 31.54 -10.49
CA LYS A 247 10.01 31.84 -11.88
C LYS A 247 9.04 33.00 -11.91
#